data_AF-A0AAD8IN51-F1
#
_entry.id   AF-A0AAD8IN51-F1
#
_cell.length_a   1.000
_cell.length_b   1.000
_cell.length_c   1.000
_cell.angle_alpha   90.00
_cell.angle_beta   90.00
_cell.angle_gamma   90.00
#
_symmetry.space_group_name_H-M   'P 1'
#
loop_
_entity.id
_entity.type
_entity.pdbx_description
1 polymer ?
#
loop_
_entity_poly.entity_id
_entity_poly.type
_entity_poly.pdbx_seq_one_letter_code
_entity_poly.pdbx_strand_id
1 'polypeptide(L)'
;MSFTYLVISKISYMTNNFDIYREFVKEMFTEDDDEYEKYRLHLFNKLHEEGSASTPRRTIYRDREAGHERLVKEYFAENPVYTPETFRRRFRMGRHVFLRC
;
A
#
# COMPACT_ATOMS: atom_id res chain seq x y z
N MET A 1 -43.10 -15.84 26.11
CA MET A 1 -42.89 -15.98 24.66
C MET A 1 -42.01 -14.81 24.19
N SER A 2 -40.82 -14.71 24.76
CA SER A 2 -39.51 -15.08 24.18
C SER A 2 -39.02 -14.05 23.16
N PHE A 3 -38.23 -13.12 23.68
CA PHE A 3 -37.50 -12.04 23.00
C PHE A 3 -36.52 -12.49 21.89
N THR A 4 -36.60 -13.75 21.45
CA THR A 4 -35.74 -14.38 20.45
C THR A 4 -36.19 -14.11 19.01
N TYR A 5 -37.50 -13.95 18.75
CA TYR A 5 -38.03 -13.71 17.40
C TYR A 5 -37.61 -12.36 16.79
N LEU A 6 -37.41 -11.31 17.62
CA LEU A 6 -36.99 -10.00 17.15
C LEU A 6 -35.50 -9.97 16.75
N VAL A 7 -34.68 -10.81 17.40
CA VAL A 7 -33.23 -10.93 17.13
C VAL A 7 -32.99 -11.75 15.87
N ILE A 8 -33.76 -12.83 15.66
CA ILE A 8 -33.68 -13.64 14.43
C ILE A 8 -34.14 -12.83 13.21
N SER A 9 -35.20 -12.02 13.35
CA SER A 9 -35.63 -11.08 12.30
C SER A 9 -34.55 -10.03 12.01
N LYS A 10 -33.93 -9.42 13.02
CA LYS A 10 -32.84 -8.43 12.83
C LYS A 10 -31.60 -9.02 12.15
N ILE A 11 -31.22 -10.26 12.46
CA ILE A 11 -30.07 -10.94 11.81
C ILE A 11 -30.39 -11.26 10.34
N SER A 12 -31.62 -11.68 10.03
CA SER A 12 -32.10 -11.86 8.65
C SER A 12 -32.13 -10.54 7.84
N TYR A 13 -32.48 -9.41 8.46
CA TYR A 13 -32.37 -8.08 7.83
C TYR A 13 -30.92 -7.59 7.64
N MET A 14 -29.95 -8.10 8.40
CA MET A 14 -28.52 -7.76 8.23
C MET A 14 -27.83 -8.56 7.12
N THR A 15 -28.39 -9.70 6.68
CA THR A 15 -27.85 -10.44 5.52
C THR A 15 -28.31 -9.86 4.19
N ASN A 16 -29.42 -9.10 4.17
CA ASN A 16 -29.91 -8.41 2.97
C ASN A 16 -28.82 -7.54 2.33
N ASN A 17 -27.97 -6.86 3.08
CA ASN A 17 -26.92 -6.02 2.48
C ASN A 17 -25.77 -6.88 1.93
N PHE A 18 -25.30 -7.88 2.67
CA PHE A 18 -24.20 -8.74 2.22
C PHE A 18 -24.57 -9.60 1.00
N ASP A 19 -25.81 -10.09 0.97
CA ASP A 19 -26.35 -10.87 -0.15
C ASP A 19 -26.59 -9.98 -1.38
N ILE A 20 -27.07 -8.73 -1.20
CA ILE A 20 -27.17 -7.73 -2.27
C ILE A 20 -25.78 -7.38 -2.81
N TYR A 21 -24.78 -7.16 -1.95
CA TYR A 21 -23.41 -6.92 -2.39
C TYR A 21 -22.83 -8.15 -3.11
N ARG A 22 -23.16 -9.37 -2.68
CA ARG A 22 -22.70 -10.61 -3.31
C ARG A 22 -23.31 -10.84 -4.68
N GLU A 23 -24.59 -10.57 -4.86
CA GLU A 23 -25.26 -10.64 -6.16
C GLU A 23 -24.80 -9.50 -7.07
N PHE A 24 -24.68 -8.28 -6.56
CA PHE A 24 -24.13 -7.13 -7.31
C PHE A 24 -22.68 -7.35 -7.76
N VAL A 25 -21.85 -7.97 -6.92
CA VAL A 25 -20.47 -8.35 -7.25
C VAL A 25 -20.47 -9.45 -8.31
N LYS A 26 -21.28 -10.49 -8.18
CA LYS A 26 -21.38 -11.54 -9.22
C LYS A 26 -21.83 -10.97 -10.55
N GLU A 27 -22.86 -10.13 -10.58
CA GLU A 27 -23.39 -9.48 -11.78
C GLU A 27 -22.37 -8.54 -12.44
N MET A 28 -21.47 -7.92 -11.66
CA MET A 28 -20.38 -7.10 -12.19
C MET A 28 -19.17 -7.93 -12.68
N PHE A 29 -19.03 -9.19 -12.24
CA PHE A 29 -17.91 -10.08 -12.60
C PHE A 29 -18.33 -11.23 -13.53
N THR A 30 -19.58 -11.29 -13.98
CA THR A 30 -20.06 -12.23 -15.00
C THR A 30 -20.74 -11.46 -16.11
N GLU A 31 -19.99 -11.04 -17.13
CA GLU A 31 -20.46 -10.82 -18.50
C GLU A 31 -19.28 -10.36 -19.35
N ASP A 32 -18.82 -11.26 -20.23
CA ASP A 32 -17.89 -11.06 -21.35
C ASP A 32 -16.61 -10.25 -21.05
N ASP A 33 -15.64 -10.96 -20.46
CA ASP A 33 -14.31 -10.49 -20.06
C ASP A 33 -13.54 -9.71 -21.16
N ASP A 34 -13.90 -9.84 -22.43
CA ASP A 34 -13.19 -9.24 -23.56
C ASP A 34 -13.55 -7.75 -23.80
N GLU A 35 -14.80 -7.34 -23.57
CA GLU A 35 -15.26 -5.98 -23.88
C GLU A 35 -14.91 -4.99 -22.76
N TYR A 36 -15.07 -5.40 -21.50
CA TYR A 36 -14.63 -4.62 -20.35
C TYR A 36 -13.12 -4.41 -20.38
N GLU A 37 -12.33 -5.45 -20.66
CA GLU A 37 -10.88 -5.33 -20.80
C GLU A 37 -10.48 -4.41 -21.96
N LYS A 38 -11.21 -4.44 -23.08
CA LYS A 38 -10.98 -3.51 -24.21
C LYS A 38 -11.26 -2.05 -23.83
N TYR A 39 -12.35 -1.78 -23.11
CA TYR A 39 -12.67 -0.45 -22.61
C TYR A 39 -11.64 0.03 -21.57
N ARG A 40 -11.24 -0.86 -20.66
CA ARG A 40 -10.25 -0.59 -19.63
C ARG A 40 -8.88 -0.29 -20.24
N LEU A 41 -8.46 -1.05 -21.25
CA LEU A 41 -7.22 -0.85 -21.99
C LEU A 41 -7.25 0.44 -22.82
N HIS A 42 -8.38 0.74 -23.47
CA HIS A 42 -8.56 1.99 -24.19
C HIS A 42 -8.47 3.21 -23.28
N LEU A 43 -9.10 3.16 -22.11
CA LEU A 43 -9.05 4.23 -21.10
C LEU A 43 -7.63 4.40 -20.53
N PHE A 44 -6.91 3.30 -20.27
CA PHE A 44 -5.51 3.32 -19.85
C PHE A 44 -4.63 4.03 -20.88
N ASN A 45 -4.72 3.66 -22.16
CA ASN A 45 -3.93 4.29 -23.22
C ASN A 45 -4.26 5.77 -23.38
N LYS A 46 -5.55 6.15 -23.35
CA LYS A 46 -5.97 7.55 -23.43
C LYS A 46 -5.42 8.39 -22.27
N LEU A 47 -5.44 7.85 -21.05
CA LEU A 47 -4.89 8.51 -19.87
C LEU A 47 -3.36 8.58 -19.89
N HIS A 48 -2.68 7.63 -20.51
CA HIS A 48 -1.21 7.61 -20.63
C HIS A 48 -0.68 8.38 -21.85
N GLU A 49 -1.49 8.57 -22.88
CA GLU A 49 -1.21 9.45 -24.02
C GLU A 49 -1.34 10.93 -23.63
N GLU A 50 -2.34 11.27 -22.80
CA GLU A 50 -2.57 12.64 -22.31
C GLU A 50 -1.84 12.92 -20.97
N GLY A 51 -1.57 11.89 -20.18
CA GLY A 51 -1.03 11.98 -18.83
C GLY A 51 0.48 11.86 -18.75
N SER A 52 1.13 13.02 -18.80
CA SER A 52 2.52 13.25 -18.40
C SER A 52 3.56 12.52 -19.25
N ALA A 53 4.29 13.30 -20.03
CA ALA A 53 5.65 12.98 -20.43
C ALA A 53 6.52 12.85 -19.16
N SER A 54 6.33 11.78 -18.40
CA SER A 54 7.14 11.45 -17.25
C SER A 54 8.48 11.04 -17.80
N THR A 55 9.45 11.96 -17.73
CA THR A 55 10.84 11.63 -18.04
C THR A 55 11.19 10.31 -17.35
N PRO A 56 11.71 9.30 -18.08
CA PRO A 56 12.00 8.01 -17.50
C PRO A 56 12.90 8.22 -16.28
N ARG A 57 12.46 7.71 -15.14
CA ARG A 57 13.18 7.86 -13.87
C ARG A 57 14.53 7.16 -14.03
N ARG A 58 15.62 7.92 -14.00
CA ARG A 58 16.98 7.36 -14.11
C ARG A 58 17.27 6.52 -12.85
N THR A 59 17.48 5.22 -13.04
CA THR A 59 17.98 4.34 -11.98
C THR A 59 19.45 4.64 -11.77
N ILE A 60 19.80 5.21 -10.63
CA ILE A 60 21.19 5.36 -10.19
C ILE A 60 21.53 4.15 -9.34
N TYR A 61 22.53 3.37 -9.75
CA TYR A 61 23.07 2.32 -8.91
C TYR A 61 23.78 2.96 -7.73
N ARG A 62 23.27 2.71 -6.52
CA ARG A 62 23.90 3.15 -5.28
C ARG A 62 24.46 1.92 -4.60
N ASP A 63 25.73 1.99 -4.25
CA ASP A 63 26.36 0.97 -3.41
C ASP A 63 25.71 0.99 -2.02
N ARG A 64 24.81 0.03 -1.81
CA ARG A 64 24.06 -0.11 -0.55
C ARG A 64 24.96 -0.60 0.57
N GLU A 65 25.96 -1.42 0.25
CA GLU A 65 26.85 -2.05 1.22
C GLU A 65 27.82 -1.01 1.79
N ALA A 66 28.50 -0.25 0.93
CA ALA A 66 29.37 0.85 1.37
C ALA A 66 28.58 1.92 2.14
N GLY A 67 27.33 2.19 1.72
CA GLY A 67 26.43 3.10 2.45
C GLY A 67 26.12 2.59 3.86
N HIS A 68 25.89 1.29 4.02
CA HIS A 68 25.62 0.66 5.31
C HIS A 68 26.86 0.68 6.22
N GLU A 69 28.02 0.26 5.72
CA GLU A 69 29.26 0.26 6.49
C GLU A 69 29.60 1.66 7.02
N ARG A 70 29.47 2.67 6.17
CA ARG A 70 29.74 4.06 6.55
C ARG A 70 28.78 4.53 7.64
N LEU A 71 27.50 4.18 7.52
CA LEU A 71 26.49 4.50 8.51
C LEU A 71 26.82 3.83 9.85
N VAL A 72 27.18 2.54 9.85
CA VAL A 72 27.53 1.80 11.06
C VAL A 72 28.79 2.39 11.70
N LYS A 73 29.85 2.62 10.92
CA LYS A 73 31.12 3.16 11.38
C LYS A 73 30.98 4.56 11.99
N GLU A 74 30.25 5.46 11.34
CA GLU A 74 30.11 6.85 11.80
C GLU A 74 29.14 6.98 12.98
N TYR A 75 28.18 6.06 13.13
CA TYR A 75 27.10 6.17 14.11
C TYR A 75 27.27 5.30 15.37
N PHE A 76 27.95 4.15 15.25
CA PHE A 76 28.25 3.26 16.38
C PHE A 76 29.70 3.37 16.87
N ALA A 77 30.48 4.32 16.33
CA ALA A 77 31.76 4.69 16.91
C ALA A 77 31.61 5.20 18.35
N GLU A 78 32.68 5.09 19.12
CA GLU A 78 32.77 5.62 20.49
C GLU A 78 32.47 7.12 20.54
N ASN A 79 32.87 7.86 19.50
CA ASN A 79 32.49 9.25 19.25
C ASN A 79 31.65 9.34 17.96
N PRO A 80 30.31 9.25 18.04
CA PRO A 80 29.46 9.23 16.86
C PRO A 80 29.41 10.60 16.18
N VAL A 81 29.54 10.60 14.86
CA VAL A 81 29.49 11.82 14.02
C VAL A 81 28.09 12.46 14.07
N TYR A 82 27.06 11.65 14.25
CA TYR A 82 25.68 12.11 14.33
C TYR A 82 25.14 12.00 15.75
N THR A 83 24.74 13.14 16.31
CA THR A 83 23.94 13.16 17.54
C THR A 83 22.58 12.47 17.29
N PRO A 84 21.91 11.94 18.34
CA PRO A 84 20.62 11.25 18.20
C PRO A 84 19.55 12.08 17.47
N GLU A 85 19.53 13.39 17.67
CA GLU A 85 18.61 14.33 17.02
C GLU A 85 18.89 14.43 15.51
N THR A 86 20.17 14.55 15.15
CA THR A 86 20.61 14.65 13.75
C THR A 86 20.32 13.36 13.00
N PHE A 87 20.50 12.21 13.65
CA PHE A 87 20.17 10.90 13.12
C PHE A 87 18.66 10.75 12.85
N ARG A 88 17.81 11.09 13.83
CA ARG A 88 16.35 11.09 13.65
C ARG A 88 15.93 12.00 12.50
N ARG A 89 16.57 13.16 12.32
CA ARG A 89 16.26 14.06 11.20
C ARG A 89 16.69 13.50 9.84
N ARG A 90 17.88 12.89 9.74
CA ARG A 90 18.42 12.35 8.47
C ARG A 90 17.79 11.02 8.06
N PHE A 91 17.73 10.07 8.98
CA PHE A 91 17.32 8.69 8.69
C PHE A 91 15.88 8.39 9.11
N ARG A 92 15.24 9.30 9.84
CA ARG A 92 13.84 9.19 10.29
C ARG A 92 13.57 7.98 11.21
N MET A 93 14.62 7.33 11.71
CA MET A 93 14.57 6.22 12.68
C MET A 93 15.24 6.62 14.00
N GLY A 94 14.88 5.94 15.09
CA GLY A 94 15.60 6.02 16.36
C GLY A 94 16.74 5.01 16.42
N ARG A 95 17.83 5.33 17.16
CA ARG A 95 18.99 4.43 17.36
C ARG A 95 18.60 3.00 17.73
N HIS A 96 17.67 2.89 18.67
CA HIS A 96 17.20 1.61 19.21
C HIS A 96 16.41 0.78 18.18
N VAL A 97 15.81 1.41 17.17
CA VAL A 97 15.09 0.72 16.09
C VAL A 97 16.09 0.11 15.12
N PHE A 98 17.17 0.84 14.83
CA PHE A 98 18.23 0.35 13.93
C PHE A 98 18.90 -0.93 14.45
N LEU A 99 18.98 -1.10 15.77
CA LEU A 99 19.54 -2.29 16.42
C LEU A 99 18.60 -3.51 16.45
N ARG A 100 17.35 -3.36 15.99
CA ARG A 100 16.32 -4.42 16.00
C ARG A 100 15.93 -4.89 14.61
N CYS A 101 16.46 -4.26 13.57
CA CYS A 101 16.21 -4.61 12.17
C CYS A 101 17.25 -5.58 11.64
#